data_AF-A0A450T6J8-F1
#
_entry.id   AF-A0A450T6J8-F1
#
_cell.length_a   1.000
_cell.length_b   1.000
_cell.length_c   1.000
_cell.angle_alpha   90.00
_cell.angle_beta   90.00
_cell.angle_gamma   90.00
#
_symmetry.space_group_name_H-M   'P 1'
#
loop_
_entity.id
_entity.type
_entity.pdbx_description
1 polymer ?
#
loop_
_entity_poly.entity_id
_entity_poly.type
_entity_poly.pdbx_seq_one_letter_code
_entity_poly.pdbx_strand_id
1 'polypeptide(L)'
;MSSPSDWGETAQSVIKQVEAQFQTLDPSPFSPPAFKTLKAKIGEYVSELVNESVKASKRYRADTVSVTHVERASEYLVANTSRRIYRHLGTIGGVLLGAAISNILAMILVGRYTGGGTISSVTLGIIGAFMITLHMARD
;
A
#
# COMPACT_ATOMS: atom_id res chain seq x y z
N MET A 1 38.61 0.34 -11.61
CA MET A 1 38.17 0.31 -10.20
C MET A 1 37.67 1.70 -9.86
N SER A 2 36.35 1.91 -9.86
CA SER A 2 35.73 3.20 -9.53
C SER A 2 35.76 3.41 -8.02
N SER A 3 36.07 4.62 -7.58
CA SER A 3 36.28 4.93 -6.16
C SER A 3 34.94 4.96 -5.40
N PRO A 4 34.86 4.63 -4.10
CA PRO A 4 33.61 4.67 -3.32
C PRO A 4 32.88 6.02 -3.36
N SER A 5 33.57 7.12 -3.67
CA SER A 5 33.02 8.46 -3.87
C SER A 5 32.24 8.64 -5.18
N ASP A 6 32.59 7.91 -6.25
CA ASP A 6 31.95 8.03 -7.58
C ASP A 6 30.46 7.64 -7.54
N TRP A 7 30.10 6.67 -6.70
CA TRP A 7 28.73 6.18 -6.58
C TRP A 7 27.81 7.17 -5.86
N GLY A 8 28.35 7.92 -4.89
CA GLY A 8 27.63 8.99 -4.20
C GLY A 8 27.35 10.19 -5.12
N GLU A 9 28.33 10.58 -5.94
CA GLU A 9 28.16 11.62 -6.95
C GLU A 9 27.18 11.20 -8.06
N THR A 10 27.23 9.93 -8.49
CA THR A 10 26.29 9.38 -9.49
C THR A 10 24.85 9.32 -8.97
N ALA A 11 24.64 8.92 -7.71
CA ALA A 11 23.30 8.93 -7.12
C ALA A 11 22.77 10.36 -6.95
N GLN A 12 23.60 11.30 -6.51
CA GLN A 12 23.22 12.72 -6.41
C GLN A 12 22.92 13.34 -7.78
N SER A 13 23.65 12.97 -8.82
CA SER A 13 23.39 13.46 -10.18
C SER A 13 22.07 12.92 -10.73
N VAL A 14 21.76 11.64 -10.49
CA VAL A 14 20.46 11.04 -10.87
C VAL A 14 19.31 11.67 -10.10
N ILE A 15 19.46 11.92 -8.79
CA ILE A 15 18.41 12.60 -8.00
C ILE A 15 18.19 14.02 -8.50
N LYS A 16 19.25 14.78 -8.79
CA LYS A 16 19.14 16.11 -9.40
C LYS A 16 18.51 16.07 -10.78
N GLN A 17 18.77 15.03 -11.57
CA GLN A 17 18.19 14.86 -12.89
C GLN A 17 16.69 14.52 -12.81
N VAL A 18 16.29 13.70 -11.85
CA VAL A 18 14.87 13.43 -11.55
C VAL A 18 14.17 14.69 -11.05
N GLU A 19 14.81 15.47 -10.18
CA GLU A 19 14.26 16.74 -9.69
C GLU A 19 14.11 17.77 -10.83
N ALA A 20 15.10 17.85 -11.72
CA ALA A 20 15.01 18.67 -12.94
C ALA A 20 13.90 18.19 -13.88
N GLN A 21 13.75 16.87 -14.06
CA GLN A 21 12.62 16.30 -14.80
C GLN A 21 11.27 16.64 -14.14
N PHE A 22 11.18 16.66 -12.81
CA PHE A 22 9.97 17.12 -12.11
C PHE A 22 9.67 18.61 -12.28
N GLN A 23 10.67 19.42 -12.58
CA GLN A 23 10.52 20.84 -12.88
C GLN A 23 10.15 21.09 -14.35
N THR A 24 10.57 20.21 -15.26
CA THR A 24 10.28 20.30 -16.70
C THR A 24 9.10 19.45 -17.16
N LEU A 25 8.59 18.56 -16.29
CA LEU A 25 7.38 17.79 -16.53
C LEU A 25 6.23 18.77 -16.73
N ASP A 26 5.66 18.78 -17.93
CA ASP A 26 4.41 19.46 -18.20
C ASP A 26 3.35 18.89 -17.25
N PRO A 27 2.78 19.70 -16.33
CA PRO A 27 1.72 19.23 -15.45
C PRO A 27 0.37 19.16 -16.17
N SER A 28 0.24 19.61 -17.43
CA SER A 28 -1.02 19.63 -18.17
C SER A 28 -1.79 18.29 -18.29
N PRO A 29 -1.15 17.09 -18.35
CA PRO A 29 -1.90 15.83 -18.37
C PRO A 29 -2.44 15.44 -16.99
N PHE A 30 -2.02 16.13 -15.91
CA PHE A 30 -2.49 15.87 -14.56
C PHE A 30 -3.34 17.04 -14.05
N SER A 31 -4.42 16.73 -13.33
CA SER A 31 -5.04 17.76 -12.50
C SER A 31 -4.05 18.21 -11.40
N PRO A 32 -4.09 19.47 -10.94
CA PRO A 32 -3.25 19.93 -9.83
C PRO A 32 -3.25 19.00 -8.59
N PRO A 33 -4.40 18.47 -8.11
CA PRO A 33 -4.39 17.51 -7.01
C PRO A 33 -3.78 16.15 -7.40
N ALA A 34 -3.94 15.68 -8.65
CA ALA A 34 -3.32 14.44 -9.10
C ALA A 34 -1.79 14.55 -9.14
N PHE A 35 -1.26 15.66 -9.66
CA PHE A 35 0.19 15.89 -9.71
C PHE A 35 0.81 16.02 -8.30
N LYS A 36 0.10 16.67 -7.38
CA LYS A 36 0.49 16.73 -5.95
C LYS A 36 0.55 15.33 -5.32
N THR A 37 -0.47 14.50 -5.57
CA THR A 37 -0.51 13.12 -5.08
C THR A 37 0.61 12.27 -5.68
N LEU A 38 0.90 12.41 -6.98
CA LEU A 38 1.98 11.71 -7.66
C LEU A 38 3.35 12.02 -7.01
N LYS A 39 3.64 13.30 -6.77
CA LYS A 39 4.88 13.73 -6.08
C LYS A 39 4.99 13.11 -4.69
N ALA A 40 3.91 13.13 -3.91
CA ALA A 40 3.88 12.54 -2.58
C ALA A 40 4.15 11.02 -2.63
N LYS A 41 3.54 10.31 -3.57
CA LYS A 41 3.71 8.85 -3.73
C LYS A 41 5.11 8.45 -4.17
N ILE A 42 5.74 9.25 -5.03
CA ILE A 42 7.13 9.01 -5.45
C ILE A 42 8.09 9.24 -4.28
N GLY A 43 7.89 10.30 -3.50
CA GLY A 43 8.68 10.54 -2.28
C GLY A 43 8.54 9.43 -1.24
N GLU A 44 7.31 8.95 -1.02
CA GLU A 44 7.02 7.80 -0.15
C GLU A 44 7.76 6.54 -0.63
N TYR A 45 7.62 6.21 -1.92
CA TYR A 45 8.28 5.03 -2.51
C TYR A 45 9.81 5.09 -2.40
N VAL A 46 10.43 6.23 -2.72
CA VAL A 46 11.90 6.38 -2.60
C VAL A 46 12.35 6.21 -1.16
N SER A 47 11.64 6.80 -0.19
CA SER A 47 11.95 6.66 1.24
C SER A 47 11.83 5.20 1.70
N GLU A 48 10.77 4.50 1.30
CA GLU A 48 10.59 3.09 1.62
C GLU A 48 11.67 2.21 0.97
N LEU A 49 12.04 2.50 -0.28
CA LEU A 49 13.07 1.76 -1.01
C LEU A 49 14.43 1.85 -0.32
N VAL A 50 14.82 3.04 0.13
CA VAL A 50 16.06 3.22 0.90
C VAL A 50 16.01 2.42 2.19
N ASN A 51 14.91 2.52 2.94
CA ASN A 51 14.75 1.83 4.21
C ASN A 51 14.80 0.30 4.06
N GLU A 52 14.08 -0.26 3.09
CA GLU A 52 14.08 -1.70 2.85
C GLU A 52 15.41 -2.20 2.28
N SER A 53 16.11 -1.39 1.47
CA SER A 53 17.46 -1.73 0.99
C SER A 53 18.47 -1.83 2.14
N VAL A 54 18.41 -0.90 3.09
CA VAL A 54 19.25 -0.92 4.30
C VAL A 54 18.90 -2.11 5.19
N LYS A 55 17.61 -2.40 5.39
CA LYS A 55 17.17 -3.58 6.15
C LYS A 55 17.62 -4.88 5.50
N ALA A 56 17.52 -4.98 4.17
CA ALA A 56 18.00 -6.14 3.42
C ALA A 56 19.51 -6.31 3.62
N SER A 57 20.30 -5.24 3.49
CA SER A 57 21.76 -5.27 3.74
C SER A 57 22.09 -5.76 5.16
N LYS A 58 21.39 -5.23 6.18
CA LYS A 58 21.58 -5.64 7.58
C LYS A 58 21.24 -7.11 7.84
N ARG A 59 20.19 -7.64 7.18
CA ARG A 59 19.82 -9.07 7.30
C ARG A 59 20.92 -10.00 6.79
N TYR A 60 21.66 -9.58 5.77
CA TYR A 60 22.79 -10.34 5.23
C TYR A 60 24.14 -9.96 5.86
N ARG A 61 24.16 -9.12 6.91
CA ARG A 61 25.38 -8.59 7.56
C ARG A 61 26.36 -7.96 6.58
N ALA A 62 25.85 -7.36 5.51
CA ALA A 62 26.68 -6.66 4.55
C ALA A 62 26.95 -5.23 5.04
N ASP A 63 28.22 -4.84 5.06
CA ASP A 63 28.68 -3.51 5.46
C ASP A 63 28.24 -2.41 4.47
N THR A 64 27.87 -2.79 3.25
CA THR A 64 27.42 -1.89 2.19
C THR A 64 26.15 -2.40 1.51
N VAL A 65 25.23 -1.49 1.22
CA VAL A 65 24.04 -1.78 0.41
C VAL A 65 24.49 -2.02 -1.04
N SER A 66 24.36 -3.26 -1.51
CA SER A 66 24.66 -3.64 -2.89
C SER A 66 23.43 -3.46 -3.80
N VAL A 67 23.65 -3.47 -5.12
CA VAL A 67 22.60 -3.44 -6.14
C VAL A 67 21.53 -4.50 -5.87
N THR A 68 21.95 -5.71 -5.50
CA THR A 68 21.04 -6.83 -5.17
C THR A 68 20.15 -6.55 -3.97
N HIS A 69 20.59 -5.72 -3.01
CA HIS A 69 19.74 -5.29 -1.89
C HIS A 69 18.66 -4.30 -2.34
N VAL A 70 18.99 -3.42 -3.28
CA VAL A 70 18.05 -2.44 -3.85
C VAL A 70 17.02 -3.11 -4.76
N GLU A 71 17.44 -4.04 -5.62
CA GLU A 71 16.56 -4.81 -6.48
C GLU A 71 15.55 -5.62 -5.66
N ARG A 72 16.03 -6.37 -4.65
CA ARG A 72 15.16 -7.11 -3.73
C ARG A 72 14.21 -6.19 -2.96
N ALA A 73 14.67 -5.02 -2.55
CA ALA A 73 13.81 -4.05 -1.88
C ALA A 73 12.71 -3.52 -2.81
N SER A 74 13.04 -3.25 -4.09
CA SER A 74 12.06 -2.81 -5.10
C SER A 74 11.01 -3.89 -5.37
N GLU A 75 11.44 -5.14 -5.60
CA GLU A 75 10.54 -6.29 -5.77
C GLU A 75 9.64 -6.47 -4.55
N TYR A 76 10.23 -6.37 -3.34
CA TYR A 76 9.48 -6.49 -2.10
C TYR A 76 8.44 -5.37 -1.96
N LEU A 77 8.77 -4.11 -2.27
CA LEU A 77 7.83 -3.00 -2.13
C LEU A 77 6.65 -3.10 -3.10
N VAL A 78 6.89 -3.52 -4.34
CA VAL A 78 5.84 -3.75 -5.33
C VAL A 78 4.93 -4.91 -4.89
N ALA A 79 5.51 -6.02 -4.44
CA ALA A 79 4.73 -7.18 -4.01
C ALA A 79 3.98 -6.94 -2.68
N ASN A 80 4.62 -6.28 -1.71
CA ASN A 80 4.14 -6.12 -0.34
C ASN A 80 3.09 -5.01 -0.19
N THR A 81 3.12 -3.96 -1.03
CA THR A 81 2.06 -2.94 -1.06
C THR A 81 0.69 -3.55 -1.32
N SER A 82 0.61 -4.49 -2.27
CA SER A 82 -0.63 -5.23 -2.52
C SER A 82 -1.01 -6.08 -1.31
N ARG A 83 -0.07 -6.88 -0.77
CA ARG A 83 -0.33 -7.79 0.37
C ARG A 83 -0.77 -7.06 1.63
N ARG A 84 -0.27 -5.85 1.91
CA ARG A 84 -0.64 -5.10 3.13
C ARG A 84 -2.10 -4.68 3.13
N ILE A 85 -2.64 -4.25 1.99
CA ILE A 85 -4.06 -3.89 1.85
C ILE A 85 -4.93 -5.15 1.97
N TYR A 86 -4.54 -6.25 1.31
CA TYR A 86 -5.26 -7.53 1.40
C TYR A 86 -5.22 -8.15 2.80
N ARG A 87 -4.15 -7.94 3.57
CA ARG A 87 -4.04 -8.47 4.95
C ARG A 87 -5.09 -7.90 5.90
N HIS A 88 -5.54 -6.67 5.68
CA HIS A 88 -6.57 -6.03 6.52
C HIS A 88 -7.99 -6.21 5.98
N LEU A 89 -8.14 -6.59 4.71
CA LEU A 89 -9.43 -6.87 4.07
C LEU A 89 -10.18 -8.01 4.76
N GLY A 90 -9.48 -9.08 5.16
CA GLY A 90 -10.08 -10.19 5.91
C GLY A 90 -10.64 -9.76 7.27
N THR A 91 -9.87 -8.99 8.04
CA THR A 91 -10.31 -8.51 9.37
C THR A 91 -11.47 -7.53 9.26
N ILE A 92 -11.38 -6.55 8.36
CA ILE A 92 -12.45 -5.56 8.17
C ILE A 92 -13.71 -6.25 7.64
N GLY A 93 -13.57 -7.15 6.66
CA GLY A 93 -14.67 -7.94 6.12
C GLY A 93 -15.34 -8.80 7.19
N GLY A 94 -14.55 -9.45 8.04
CA GLY A 94 -15.03 -10.22 9.20
C GLY A 94 -15.82 -9.37 10.20
N VAL A 95 -15.34 -8.18 10.55
CA VAL A 95 -16.06 -7.27 11.44
C VAL A 95 -17.38 -6.81 10.83
N LEU A 96 -17.38 -6.40 9.55
CA LEU A 96 -18.60 -5.94 8.87
C LEU A 96 -19.63 -7.07 8.73
N LEU A 97 -19.20 -8.27 8.34
CA LEU A 97 -20.07 -9.43 8.24
C LEU A 97 -20.61 -9.85 9.62
N GLY A 98 -19.76 -9.85 10.65
CA GLY A 98 -20.16 -10.12 12.03
C GLY A 98 -21.18 -9.10 12.54
N ALA A 99 -20.98 -7.81 12.25
CA ALA A 99 -21.93 -6.76 12.58
C ALA A 99 -23.29 -6.95 11.88
N ALA A 100 -23.28 -7.35 10.60
CA ALA A 100 -24.49 -7.67 9.86
C ALA A 100 -25.28 -8.83 10.49
N ILE A 101 -24.60 -9.95 10.79
CA ILE A 101 -25.19 -11.12 11.45
C ILE A 101 -25.74 -10.74 12.82
N SER A 102 -24.96 -10.03 13.63
CA SER A 102 -25.36 -9.56 14.96
C SER A 102 -26.64 -8.71 14.91
N ASN A 103 -26.70 -7.77 13.95
CA ASN A 103 -27.87 -6.90 13.80
C ASN A 103 -29.11 -7.67 13.29
N ILE A 104 -28.93 -8.68 12.42
CA ILE A 104 -30.03 -9.58 12.01
C ILE A 104 -30.53 -10.37 13.22
N LEU A 105 -29.62 -10.94 14.02
CA LEU A 105 -29.96 -11.73 15.20
C LEU A 105 -30.71 -10.89 16.24
N ALA A 106 -30.28 -9.65 16.46
CA ALA A 106 -30.96 -8.71 17.35
C ALA A 106 -32.39 -8.40 16.88
N MET A 107 -32.60 -8.20 15.57
CA MET A 107 -33.95 -7.98 15.02
C MET A 107 -34.85 -9.22 15.16
N ILE A 108 -34.29 -10.42 14.98
CA ILE A 108 -35.01 -11.69 15.21
C ILE A 108 -35.44 -11.81 16.68
N LEU A 109 -34.52 -11.56 17.62
CA LEU A 109 -34.78 -11.67 19.06
C LEU A 109 -35.84 -10.67 19.55
N VAL A 110 -35.83 -9.45 19.02
CA VAL A 110 -36.81 -8.40 19.36
C VAL A 110 -38.13 -8.59 18.59
N GLY A 111 -38.14 -9.43 17.55
CA GLY A 111 -39.30 -9.67 16.70
C GLY A 111 -39.73 -8.46 15.88
N ARG A 112 -38.86 -7.46 15.73
CA ARG A 112 -39.14 -6.20 15.01
C ARG A 112 -38.09 -5.96 13.94
N TYR A 113 -38.51 -6.11 12.69
CA TYR A 113 -37.70 -5.76 11.54
C TYR A 113 -37.90 -4.29 11.22
N THR A 114 -36.84 -3.49 11.39
CA THR A 114 -36.85 -2.09 10.98
C THR A 114 -36.26 -1.99 9.57
N GLY A 115 -36.85 -1.13 8.73
CA GLY A 115 -36.33 -0.91 7.36
C GLY A 115 -34.86 -0.47 7.37
N GLY A 116 -34.52 0.46 8.28
CA GLY A 116 -33.14 0.92 8.46
C GLY A 116 -32.18 -0.18 8.90
N GLY A 117 -32.57 -1.02 9.87
CA GLY A 117 -31.75 -2.14 10.32
C GLY A 117 -31.58 -3.23 9.26
N THR A 118 -32.60 -3.47 8.45
CA THR A 118 -32.54 -4.44 7.36
C THR A 118 -31.58 -3.97 6.26
N ILE A 119 -31.67 -2.71 5.85
CA ILE A 119 -30.80 -2.13 4.82
C ILE A 119 -29.34 -2.10 5.30
N SER A 120 -29.09 -1.69 6.55
CA SER A 120 -27.73 -1.64 7.08
C SER A 120 -27.12 -3.04 7.21
N SER A 121 -27.88 -4.03 7.71
CA SER A 121 -27.43 -5.41 7.78
C SER A 121 -27.09 -6.00 6.42
N VAL A 122 -27.95 -5.83 5.41
CA VAL A 122 -27.70 -6.35 4.06
C VAL A 122 -26.47 -5.69 3.44
N THR A 123 -26.34 -4.37 3.56
CA THR A 123 -25.21 -3.62 3.01
C THR A 123 -23.89 -4.05 3.66
N LEU A 124 -23.85 -4.11 5.00
CA LEU A 124 -22.68 -4.56 5.75
C LEU A 124 -22.34 -6.02 5.44
N GLY A 125 -23.35 -6.88 5.27
CA GLY A 125 -23.19 -8.29 4.96
C GLY A 125 -22.59 -8.53 3.57
N ILE A 126 -23.10 -7.85 2.54
CA ILE A 126 -22.59 -7.96 1.16
C ILE A 126 -21.14 -7.45 1.09
N ILE A 127 -20.87 -6.27 1.66
CA ILE A 127 -19.51 -5.71 1.67
C ILE A 127 -18.56 -6.61 2.45
N GLY A 128 -18.97 -7.06 3.65
CA GLY A 128 -18.16 -7.92 4.49
C GLY A 128 -17.84 -9.26 3.84
N ALA A 129 -18.84 -9.93 3.27
CA ALA A 129 -18.66 -11.19 2.55
C ALA A 129 -17.74 -11.02 1.34
N PHE A 130 -17.94 -9.97 0.54
CA PHE A 130 -17.10 -9.68 -0.62
C PHE A 130 -15.62 -9.44 -0.24
N MET A 131 -15.37 -8.67 0.83
CA MET A 131 -14.02 -8.42 1.35
C MET A 131 -13.33 -9.70 1.83
N ILE A 132 -14.06 -10.60 2.50
CA ILE A 132 -13.53 -11.91 2.91
C ILE A 132 -13.22 -12.77 1.69
N THR A 133 -14.10 -12.83 0.70
CA THR A 133 -13.87 -13.59 -0.54
C THR A 133 -12.63 -13.08 -1.28
N LEU A 134 -12.45 -11.75 -1.37
CA LEU A 134 -11.25 -11.17 -1.98
C LEU A 134 -9.97 -11.50 -1.20
N HIS A 135 -10.04 -11.55 0.13
CA HIS A 135 -8.92 -11.98 0.97
C HIS A 135 -8.58 -13.44 0.71
N MET A 136 -9.58 -14.32 0.68
CA MET A 136 -9.43 -15.77 0.48
C MET A 136 -8.99 -16.16 -0.94
N ALA A 137 -9.34 -15.38 -1.97
CA ALA A 137 -8.94 -15.65 -3.35
C ALA A 137 -7.50 -15.21 -3.68
N ARG A 138 -6.86 -14.45 -2.78
CA ARG A 138 -5.50 -13.89 -2.95
C ARG A 138 -4.44 -14.58 -2.08
N ASP A 139 -4.88 -15.30 -1.04
CA ASP A 139 -4.07 -16.17 -0.18
C ASP A 139 -3.95 -17.58 -0.81
#